data_AF-A0A1V4RGL3-F1
#
_entry.id   AF-A0A1V4RGL3-F1
#
_cell.length_a   1.000
_cell.length_b   1.000
_cell.length_c   1.000
_cell.angle_alpha   90.00
_cell.angle_beta   90.00
_cell.angle_gamma   90.00
#
_symmetry.space_group_name_H-M   'P 1'
#
loop_
_entity.id
_entity.type
_entity.pdbx_description
1 polymer ?
#
loop_
_entity_poly.entity_id
_entity_poly.type
_entity_poly.pdbx_seq_one_letter_code
_entity_poly.pdbx_strand_id
1 'polypeptide(L)'
;FHPTILSIIKIVSVSFTVGYLSPAPAGLGFKDTGLVLLLMNSGLTLNAAVSLAVFDRVFVTVFRGVLGGIFGYDLIKEEIKRRFKKIKK
;
A
#
# COMPACT_ATOMS: atom_id res chain seq x y z
N PHE A 1 -1.44 -12.50 25.69
CA PHE A 1 -1.13 -11.50 24.65
C PHE A 1 -2.39 -11.21 23.86
N HIS A 2 -3.06 -10.09 24.15
CA HIS A 2 -4.20 -9.62 23.35
C HIS A 2 -3.94 -8.15 23.01
N PRO A 3 -3.22 -7.85 21.92
CA PRO A 3 -3.22 -6.49 21.40
C PRO A 3 -4.69 -6.09 21.19
N THR A 4 -5.16 -5.12 21.97
CA THR A 4 -6.50 -4.57 21.81
C THR A 4 -6.65 -4.04 20.40
N ILE A 5 -7.84 -4.15 19.82
CA ILE A 5 -8.15 -3.69 18.45
C ILE A 5 -7.65 -2.25 18.21
N LEU A 6 -7.75 -1.38 19.22
CA LEU A 6 -7.23 -0.01 19.18
C LEU A 6 -5.71 0.06 18.94
N SER A 7 -4.95 -0.85 19.55
CA SER A 7 -3.49 -0.93 19.39
C SER A 7 -3.12 -1.34 17.97
N ILE A 8 -3.85 -2.31 17.39
CA ILE A 8 -3.63 -2.76 16.01
C ILE A 8 -3.94 -1.62 15.03
N ILE A 9 -5.07 -0.93 15.21
CA ILE A 9 -5.45 0.23 14.38
C ILE A 9 -4.36 1.30 14.45
N LYS A 10 -3.88 1.64 15.65
CA LYS A 10 -2.81 2.62 15.86
C LYS A 10 -1.53 2.23 15.12
N ILE A 11 -1.11 0.97 15.22
CA ILE A 11 0.07 0.44 14.54
C ILE A 11 -0.07 0.62 13.03
N VAL A 12 -1.21 0.21 12.45
CA VAL A 12 -1.47 0.34 11.01
C VAL A 12 -1.47 1.81 10.58
N SER A 13 -2.12 2.70 11.34
CA SER A 13 -2.16 4.14 11.05
C SER A 13 -0.76 4.75 11.01
N VAL A 14 0.07 4.49 12.02
CA VAL A 14 1.44 5.02 12.08
C VAL A 14 2.27 4.51 10.90
N SER A 15 2.20 3.23 10.58
CA SER A 15 2.92 2.65 9.45
C SER A 15 2.51 3.26 8.11
N PHE A 16 1.22 3.52 7.92
CA PHE A 16 0.74 4.23 6.73
C PHE A 16 1.24 5.66 6.66
N THR A 17 1.24 6.40 7.78
CA THR A 17 1.78 7.76 7.83
C THR A 17 3.28 7.78 7.51
N VAL A 18 4.07 6.87 8.08
CA VAL A 18 5.50 6.72 7.76
C VAL A 18 5.70 6.37 6.29
N GLY A 19 4.87 5.49 5.74
CA GLY A 19 4.88 5.16 4.32
C GLY A 19 4.56 6.36 3.41
N TYR A 20 3.61 7.21 3.81
CA TYR A 20 3.17 8.36 3.01
C TYR A 20 4.15 9.53 3.06
N LEU A 21 4.81 9.73 4.20
CA LEU A 21 5.88 10.72 4.35
C LEU A 21 7.20 10.28 3.69
N SER A 22 7.32 9.00 3.34
CA SER A 22 8.51 8.49 2.68
C SER A 22 8.58 8.96 1.21
N PRO A 23 9.78 9.29 0.69
CA PRO A 23 9.98 9.54 -0.73
C PRO A 23 9.82 8.29 -1.61
N ALA A 24 9.69 7.09 -1.00
CA ALA A 24 9.55 5.85 -1.74
C ALA A 24 8.16 5.75 -2.40
N PRO A 25 8.07 5.30 -3.67
CA PRO A 25 6.79 5.10 -4.34
C PRO A 25 5.86 4.20 -3.52
N ALA A 26 4.64 4.67 -3.26
CA ALA A 26 3.64 3.96 -2.45
C ALA A 26 4.11 3.56 -1.02
N GLY A 27 5.14 4.21 -0.47
CA GLY A 27 5.70 3.88 0.85
C GLY A 27 6.48 2.56 0.87
N LEU A 28 6.98 2.11 -0.29
CA LEU A 28 7.68 0.85 -0.47
C LEU A 28 8.81 0.68 0.54
N GLY A 29 8.76 -0.40 1.33
CA GLY A 29 9.79 -0.72 2.33
C GLY A 29 9.63 0.07 3.63
N PHE A 30 9.28 1.36 3.58
CA PHE A 30 9.10 2.18 4.78
C PHE A 30 7.83 1.81 5.55
N LYS A 31 6.69 1.69 4.85
CA LYS A 31 5.43 1.25 5.43
C LYS A 31 5.56 -0.16 6.03
N ASP A 32 6.14 -1.06 5.25
CA ASP A 32 6.25 -2.48 5.61
C ASP A 32 7.19 -2.67 6.81
N THR A 33 8.34 -2.01 6.81
CA THR A 33 9.29 -2.07 7.93
C THR A 33 8.69 -1.44 9.18
N GLY A 34 8.02 -0.30 9.06
CA GLY A 34 7.31 0.33 10.18
C GLY A 34 6.26 -0.60 10.79
N LEU A 35 5.48 -1.28 9.95
CA LEU A 35 4.47 -2.24 10.39
C LEU A 35 5.10 -3.44 11.10
N VAL A 36 6.16 -4.03 10.55
CA VAL A 36 6.87 -5.17 11.17
C VAL A 36 7.44 -4.77 12.53
N LEU A 37 8.15 -3.64 12.62
CA LEU A 37 8.77 -3.18 13.86
C LEU A 37 7.75 -2.89 14.95
N LEU A 38 6.63 -2.25 14.60
CA LEU A 38 5.57 -1.93 15.56
C LEU A 38 4.80 -3.18 16.00
N LEU A 39 4.57 -4.14 15.11
CA LEU A 39 3.98 -5.43 15.45
C LEU A 39 4.89 -6.25 16.36
N MET A 40 6.20 -6.28 16.09
CA MET A 40 7.18 -6.92 16.98
C MET A 40 7.22 -6.25 18.36
N ASN A 41 7.19 -4.91 18.41
CA ASN A 41 7.12 -4.16 19.66
C ASN A 41 5.82 -4.44 20.45
N SER A 42 4.74 -4.82 19.76
CA SER A 42 3.49 -5.26 20.39
C SER A 42 3.51 -6.74 20.86
N GLY A 43 4.62 -7.45 20.65
CA GLY A 43 4.84 -8.82 21.11
C GLY A 43 4.61 -9.92 20.08
N LEU A 44 4.41 -9.59 18.79
CA LEU A 44 4.36 -10.61 17.74
C LEU A 44 5.77 -11.13 17.42
N THR A 45 5.86 -12.41 17.04
CA THR A 45 7.08 -12.98 16.48
C THR A 45 7.37 -12.36 15.11
N LEU A 46 8.66 -12.24 14.77
CA LEU A 46 9.10 -11.66 13.49
C LEU A 46 8.41 -12.34 12.29
N ASN A 47 8.31 -13.67 12.29
CA ASN A 47 7.69 -14.43 11.21
C ASN A 47 6.20 -14.05 11.01
N ALA A 48 5.45 -13.89 12.12
CA ALA A 48 4.06 -13.48 12.05
C ALA A 48 3.91 -12.02 11.59
N ALA A 49 4.76 -11.12 12.10
CA ALA A 49 4.76 -9.71 11.73
C ALA A 49 5.10 -9.49 10.24
N VAL A 50 6.12 -10.20 9.72
CA VAL A 50 6.48 -10.15 8.29
C VAL A 50 5.35 -10.70 7.43
N SER A 51 4.76 -11.84 7.81
CA SER A 51 3.64 -12.43 7.06
C SER A 51 2.45 -11.49 6.95
N LEU A 52 2.11 -10.80 8.05
CA LEU A 52 1.05 -9.79 8.07
C LEU A 52 1.39 -8.57 7.20
N ALA A 53 2.63 -8.09 7.24
CA ALA A 53 3.05 -6.96 6.43
C ALA A 53 3.03 -7.28 4.92
N VAL A 54 3.46 -8.48 4.53
CA VAL A 54 3.37 -8.96 3.14
C VAL A 54 1.92 -9.08 2.71
N PHE A 55 1.06 -9.65 3.55
CA PHE A 55 -0.37 -9.78 3.26
C PHE A 55 -1.04 -8.43 3.06
N ASP A 56 -0.83 -7.48 3.99
CA ASP A 56 -1.35 -6.11 3.89
C ASP A 56 -0.87 -5.43 2.61
N ARG A 57 0.40 -5.64 2.24
CA ARG A 57 0.95 -5.09 1.00
C ARG A 57 0.30 -5.66 -0.26
N VAL A 58 0.15 -6.97 -0.35
CA VAL A 58 -0.52 -7.61 -1.50
C VAL A 58 -1.96 -7.11 -1.59
N PHE A 59 -2.68 -7.09 -0.47
CA PHE A 59 -4.06 -6.64 -0.42
C PHE A 59 -4.22 -5.18 -0.89
N VAL A 60 -3.44 -4.25 -0.32
CA VAL A 60 -3.51 -2.82 -0.68
C VAL A 60 -3.07 -2.58 -2.11
N THR A 61 -2.06 -3.30 -2.60
CA THR A 61 -1.56 -3.14 -3.98
C THR A 61 -2.58 -3.65 -4.98
N VAL A 62 -3.17 -4.82 -4.75
CA VAL A 62 -4.24 -5.36 -5.60
C VAL A 62 -5.45 -4.43 -5.58
N PHE A 63 -5.87 -3.98 -4.40
CA PHE A 63 -6.99 -3.06 -4.27
C PHE A 63 -6.76 -1.76 -5.06
N ARG A 64 -5.60 -1.13 -4.90
CA ARG A 64 -5.23 0.07 -5.67
C ARG A 64 -5.12 -0.21 -7.17
N GLY A 65 -4.61 -1.38 -7.56
CA GLY A 65 -4.52 -1.80 -8.95
C GLY A 65 -5.89 -1.95 -9.60
N VAL A 66 -6.84 -2.58 -8.91
CA VAL A 66 -8.23 -2.72 -9.40
C VAL A 66 -8.92 -1.37 -9.49
N LEU A 67 -8.83 -0.53 -8.45
CA LEU A 67 -9.42 0.81 -8.49
C LEU A 67 -8.78 1.67 -9.58
N GLY A 68 -7.45 1.66 -9.69
CA GLY A 68 -6.73 2.37 -10.73
C GLY A 68 -7.08 1.85 -12.14
N GLY A 69 -7.34 0.55 -12.29
CA GLY A 69 -7.83 -0.04 -13.52
C GLY A 69 -9.23 0.44 -13.88
N ILE A 70 -10.18 0.40 -12.95
CA ILE A 70 -11.57 0.81 -13.18
C ILE A 70 -11.67 2.30 -13.47
N PHE A 71 -11.11 3.14 -12.59
CA PHE A 71 -11.21 4.60 -12.72
C PHE A 71 -10.25 5.17 -13.77
N GLY A 72 -9.10 4.54 -13.95
CA GLY A 72 -8.10 4.97 -14.93
C GLY A 72 -8.41 4.51 -16.36
N TYR A 73 -9.35 3.57 -16.56
CA TYR A 73 -9.64 3.02 -17.87
C TYR A 73 -10.03 4.10 -18.89
N ASP A 74 -10.95 4.99 -18.52
CA ASP A 74 -11.43 6.05 -19.41
C ASP A 74 -10.32 7.07 -19.74
N LEU A 75 -9.53 7.45 -18.73
CA LEU A 75 -8.36 8.32 -18.90
C LEU A 75 -7.30 7.70 -19.84
N ILE A 76 -6.97 6.42 -19.63
CA ILE A 76 -6.01 5.70 -20.47
C ILE A 76 -6.54 5.60 -21.90
N LYS A 77 -7.83 5.28 -22.06
CA LYS A 77 -8.50 5.18 -23.37
C LYS A 77 -8.50 6.51 -24.11
N GLU A 78 -8.79 7.62 -23.44
CA GLU A 78 -8.75 8.96 -24.02
C GLU A 78 -7.34 9.38 -24.42
N GLU A 79 -6.35 9.14 -23.58
CA GLU A 79 -4.95 9.50 -23.85
C GLU A 79 -4.38 8.67 -25.03
N ILE A 80 -4.70 7.38 -25.11
CA ILE A 80 -4.35 6.53 -26.26
C ILE A 80 -4.99 7.10 -27.54
N LYS A 81 -6.28 7.44 -27.50
CA LYS A 81 -6.99 8.01 -28.66
C LYS A 81 -6.38 9.35 -29.09
N ARG A 82 -5.98 10.21 -28.15
CA ARG A 82 -5.26 11.47 -28.41
C ARG A 82 -3.92 11.22 -29.10
N ARG A 83 -3.11 10.29 -28.59
CA ARG A 83 -1.79 9.96 -29.18
C ARG A 83 -1.91 9.39 -30.59
N PHE A 84 -2.85 8.49 -30.84
CA PHE A 84 -3.13 7.98 -32.19
C PHE A 84 -3.53 9.09 -33.17
N LYS A 85 -4.34 10.06 -32.72
CA LYS A 85 -4.75 11.20 -33.56
C LYS A 85 -3.60 12.15 -33.87
N LYS A 86 -2.62 12.28 -32.97
CA LYS A 86 -1.38 13.06 -33.18
C LYS A 86 -0.42 12.41 -34.17
N ILE A 87 -0.34 11.07 -34.19
CA ILE A 87 0.54 10.33 -35.11
C ILE A 87 -0.02 10.31 -36.54
N LYS A 88 -1.36 10.40 -36.69
CA LYS A 88 -2.06 10.39 -37.98
C LYS A 88 -2.10 11.76 -38.70
N LYS A 89 -1.56 12.82 -38.10
CA LYS A 89 -1.58 14.20 -38.61
C LYS A 89 -0.15 14.65 -38.88
#